data_AF-T2PMG5-F1
#
_entry.id   AF-T2PMG5-F1
#
_cell.length_a   1.000
_cell.length_b   1.000
_cell.length_c   1.000
_cell.angle_alpha   90.00
_cell.angle_beta   90.00
_cell.angle_gamma   90.00
#
_symmetry.space_group_name_H-M   'P 1'
#
loop_
_entity.id
_entity.type
_entity.pdbx_description
1 polymer ?
#
loop_
_entity_poly.entity_id
_entity_poly.type
_entity_poly.pdbx_seq_one_letter_code
_entity_poly.pdbx_strand_id
1 'polypeptide(L)'
;MSQIGHADIDENKIERNMFHMELIVPTSSQLGLALKNVLAKANITQDMLATKAGIPRNTLNRKINGGVFRFDELTRISKVCKTPLSKILEQAEKQAALAGKEKSQPC
;
A
#
# COMPACT_ATOMS: atom_id res chain seq x y z
N MET A 1 -37.84 27.28 7.87
CA MET A 1 -37.87 25.80 7.72
C MET A 1 -36.68 25.40 6.86
N SER A 2 -35.87 24.47 7.36
CA SER A 2 -34.48 24.22 6.95
C SER A 2 -34.34 23.75 5.51
N GLN A 3 -33.46 24.37 4.72
CA GLN A 3 -32.94 23.80 3.48
C GLN A 3 -31.97 22.67 3.85
N ILE A 4 -32.34 21.44 3.54
CA ILE A 4 -31.45 20.28 3.63
C ILE A 4 -30.62 20.30 2.34
N GLY A 5 -29.33 20.61 2.47
CA GLY A 5 -28.39 20.56 1.35
C GLY A 5 -28.30 19.13 0.82
N HIS A 6 -28.63 18.95 -0.46
CA HIS A 6 -28.25 17.76 -1.21
C HIS A 6 -26.71 17.70 -1.21
N ALA A 7 -26.15 16.73 -0.50
CA ALA A 7 -24.77 16.35 -0.73
C ALA A 7 -24.76 15.61 -2.07
N ASP A 8 -24.25 16.26 -3.12
CA ASP A 8 -23.88 15.59 -4.37
C ASP A 8 -22.76 14.59 -4.04
N ILE A 9 -23.17 13.37 -3.70
CA ILE A 9 -22.26 12.24 -3.66
C ILE A 9 -21.97 11.94 -5.13
N ASP A 10 -20.80 12.37 -5.59
CA ASP A 10 -20.26 11.97 -6.90
C ASP A 10 -20.08 10.44 -6.91
N GLU A 11 -21.08 9.75 -7.45
CA GLU A 11 -21.12 8.28 -7.57
C GLU A 11 -19.90 7.75 -8.33
N ASN A 12 -19.29 8.53 -9.25
CA ASN A 12 -18.05 8.14 -9.95
C ASN A 12 -16.84 7.99 -9.01
N LYS A 13 -16.88 8.60 -7.81
CA LYS A 13 -15.81 8.46 -6.82
C LYS A 13 -15.93 7.16 -6.03
N ILE A 14 -17.13 6.59 -5.94
CA ILE A 14 -17.40 5.34 -5.23
C ILE A 14 -17.05 4.14 -6.13
N GLU A 15 -17.26 4.25 -7.44
CA GLU A 15 -16.97 3.18 -8.41
C GLU A 15 -15.49 2.83 -8.57
N ARG A 16 -14.55 3.73 -8.23
CA ARG A 16 -13.12 3.46 -8.38
C ARG A 16 -12.56 2.35 -7.47
N ASN A 17 -13.35 1.87 -6.50
CA ASN A 17 -12.97 0.76 -5.63
C ASN A 17 -13.65 -0.57 -5.99
N MET A 18 -14.48 -0.63 -7.04
CA MET A 18 -15.29 -1.80 -7.34
C MET A 18 -14.88 -2.43 -8.70
N PHE A 19 -14.35 -3.66 -8.64
CA PHE A 19 -14.40 -4.67 -9.71
C PHE A 19 -13.43 -4.63 -10.91
N HIS A 20 -12.15 -4.28 -10.71
CA HIS A 20 -11.06 -4.69 -11.65
C HIS A 20 -9.92 -5.47 -10.99
N MET A 21 -10.17 -6.15 -9.86
CA MET A 21 -9.22 -7.12 -9.34
C MET A 21 -9.39 -8.45 -10.07
N GLU A 22 -8.67 -8.66 -11.19
CA GLU A 22 -7.96 -9.94 -11.27
C GLU A 22 -7.25 -10.09 -9.93
N LEU A 23 -7.49 -11.20 -9.21
CA LEU A 23 -7.09 -11.35 -7.81
C LEU A 23 -5.56 -11.52 -7.72
N ILE A 24 -4.83 -10.43 -7.99
CA ILE A 24 -3.37 -10.38 -7.99
C ILE A 24 -2.95 -10.17 -6.55
N VAL A 25 -2.69 -11.27 -5.85
CA VAL A 25 -2.18 -11.23 -4.48
C VAL A 25 -0.69 -10.89 -4.54
N PRO A 26 -0.25 -9.72 -4.04
CA PRO A 26 1.16 -9.38 -4.04
C PRO A 26 1.92 -10.25 -3.05
N THR A 27 3.09 -10.71 -3.47
CA THR A 27 4.07 -11.36 -2.58
C THR A 27 4.59 -10.39 -1.52
N SER A 28 5.15 -10.92 -0.44
CA SER A 28 5.78 -10.10 0.61
C SER A 28 6.89 -9.19 0.07
N SER A 29 7.63 -9.63 -0.96
CA SER A 29 8.66 -8.82 -1.62
C SER A 29 8.07 -7.64 -2.39
N GLN A 30 6.96 -7.84 -3.10
CA GLN A 30 6.26 -6.77 -3.82
C GLN A 30 5.64 -5.75 -2.86
N LEU A 31 5.06 -6.21 -1.75
CA LEU A 31 4.61 -5.33 -0.67
C LEU A 31 5.78 -4.54 -0.06
N GLY A 32 6.91 -5.20 0.18
CA GLY A 32 8.13 -4.58 0.66
C GLY A 32 8.66 -3.48 -0.28
N LEU A 33 8.63 -3.72 -1.59
CA LEU A 33 8.99 -2.74 -2.61
C LEU A 33 8.01 -1.56 -2.64
N ALA A 34 6.71 -1.82 -2.56
CA ALA A 34 5.69 -0.76 -2.47
C ALA A 34 5.93 0.13 -1.25
N LEU A 35 6.25 -0.46 -0.09
CA LEU A 35 6.59 0.27 1.12
C LEU A 35 7.86 1.12 0.96
N LYS A 36 8.92 0.62 0.31
CA LYS A 36 10.12 1.43 0.01
C LYS A 36 9.76 2.67 -0.81
N ASN A 37 8.92 2.50 -1.83
CA ASN A 37 8.48 3.61 -2.68
C ASN A 37 7.63 4.63 -1.91
N VAL A 38 6.76 4.17 -1.02
CA VAL A 38 5.95 5.05 -0.15
C VAL A 38 6.84 5.85 0.80
N LEU A 39 7.86 5.22 1.39
CA LEU A 39 8.83 5.90 2.26
C LEU A 39 9.62 6.97 1.51
N ALA A 40 10.09 6.65 0.30
CA ALA A 40 10.79 7.61 -0.56
C ALA A 40 9.91 8.82 -0.90
N LYS A 41 8.64 8.60 -1.29
CA LYS A 41 7.67 9.67 -1.57
C LYS A 41 7.35 10.52 -0.34
N ALA A 42 7.28 9.90 0.85
CA ALA A 42 7.01 10.60 2.09
C ALA A 42 8.25 11.30 2.69
N ASN A 43 9.43 11.13 2.07
CA ASN A 43 10.73 11.57 2.61
C ASN A 43 10.98 11.07 4.05
N ILE A 44 10.60 9.82 4.33
CA ILE A 44 10.74 9.19 5.65
C ILE A 44 11.86 8.15 5.59
N THR A 45 12.83 8.27 6.49
CA THR A 45 13.87 7.25 6.65
C THR A 45 13.31 6.00 7.33
N GLN A 46 13.94 4.87 7.07
CA GLN A 46 13.51 3.61 7.69
C GLN A 46 13.71 3.61 9.22
N ASP A 47 14.68 4.36 9.75
CA ASP A 47 14.85 4.55 11.20
C ASP A 47 13.70 5.36 11.80
N MET A 48 13.28 6.43 11.13
CA MET A 48 12.13 7.22 11.57
C MET A 48 10.85 6.38 11.55
N LEU A 49 10.66 5.56 10.51
CA LEU A 49 9.54 4.64 10.46
C LEU A 49 9.59 3.61 11.58
N ALA A 50 10.76 3.00 11.83
CA ALA A 50 10.95 2.00 12.88
C ALA A 50 10.51 2.54 14.25
N THR A 51 10.99 3.75 14.60
CA THR A 51 10.64 4.44 15.83
C THR A 51 9.15 4.76 15.91
N LYS A 52 8.57 5.39 14.87
CA LYS A 52 7.18 5.85 14.90
C LYS A 52 6.15 4.72 14.78
N ALA A 53 6.47 3.65 14.06
CA ALA A 53 5.60 2.49 13.91
C ALA A 53 5.76 1.46 15.03
N GLY A 54 6.73 1.64 15.93
CA GLY A 54 7.03 0.71 17.01
C GLY A 54 7.53 -0.65 16.51
N ILE A 55 8.29 -0.67 15.41
CA ILE A 55 8.85 -1.89 14.81
C ILE A 55 10.37 -1.79 14.90
N PRO A 56 11.07 -2.74 15.56
CA PRO A 56 12.53 -2.72 15.61
C PRO A 56 13.15 -2.62 14.22
N ARG A 57 14.17 -1.77 14.05
CA ARG A 57 14.77 -1.46 12.75
C ARG A 57 15.20 -2.69 11.95
N ASN A 58 15.79 -3.68 12.61
CA ASN A 58 16.20 -4.95 12.00
C ASN A 58 15.01 -5.80 11.55
N THR A 59 13.95 -5.84 12.37
CA THR A 59 12.70 -6.51 12.04
C THR A 59 12.02 -5.84 10.85
N LEU A 60 11.96 -4.49 10.86
CA LEU A 60 11.42 -3.72 9.74
C LEU A 60 12.22 -3.99 8.46
N ASN A 61 13.55 -4.04 8.54
CA ASN A 61 14.40 -4.35 7.40
C ASN A 61 14.15 -5.74 6.82
N ARG A 62 14.08 -6.76 7.68
CA ARG A 62 13.77 -8.12 7.25
C ARG A 62 12.40 -8.21 6.58
N LYS A 63 11.39 -7.55 7.15
CA LYS A 63 10.03 -7.52 6.58
C LYS A 63 9.97 -6.79 5.24
N ILE A 64 10.59 -5.61 5.15
CA ILE A 64 10.68 -4.84 3.89
C ILE A 64 11.37 -5.62 2.77
N ASN A 65 12.30 -6.53 3.09
CA ASN A 65 13.01 -7.33 2.09
C ASN A 65 12.38 -8.72 1.85
N GLY A 66 11.09 -8.89 2.13
CA GLY A 66 10.33 -10.11 1.80
C GLY A 66 9.74 -10.86 2.97
N GLY A 67 9.79 -10.32 4.19
CA GLY A 67 9.06 -10.88 5.33
C GLY A 67 7.60 -10.42 5.40
N VAL A 68 6.81 -11.12 6.21
CA VAL A 68 5.38 -10.86 6.36
C VAL A 68 5.13 -9.69 7.33
N PHE A 69 4.20 -8.80 7.00
CA PHE A 69 3.68 -7.78 7.90
C PHE A 69 2.33 -8.21 8.49
N ARG A 70 2.12 -7.90 9.76
CA ARG A 70 0.80 -8.01 10.38
C ARG A 70 -0.06 -6.80 10.01
N PHE A 71 -1.38 -6.95 10.09
CA PHE A 71 -2.32 -5.88 9.77
C PHE A 71 -2.14 -4.64 10.66
N ASP A 72 -1.90 -4.83 11.96
CA ASP A 72 -1.63 -3.74 12.91
C ASP A 72 -0.33 -2.99 12.57
N GLU A 73 0.69 -3.70 12.08
CA GLU A 73 1.95 -3.09 11.62
C GLU A 73 1.71 -2.25 10.36
N LEU A 74 0.96 -2.77 9.39
CA LEU A 74 0.63 -2.05 8.15
C LEU A 74 -0.21 -0.80 8.41
N THR A 75 -1.18 -0.87 9.32
CA THR A 75 -2.00 0.29 9.68
C THR A 75 -1.20 1.37 10.41
N ARG A 76 -0.26 1.00 11.29
CA ARG A 76 0.69 1.96 11.89
C ARG A 76 1.58 2.60 10.85
N ILE A 77 2.15 1.82 9.92
CA ILE A 77 2.99 2.34 8.82
C ILE A 77 2.20 3.32 7.94
N SER A 78 0.96 2.97 7.58
CA SER A 78 0.05 3.84 6.83
C SER A 78 -0.15 5.22 7.51
N LYS A 79 -0.38 5.23 8.82
CA LYS A 79 -0.51 6.47 9.61
C LYS A 79 0.78 7.29 9.61
N VAL A 80 1.95 6.65 9.80
CA VAL A 80 3.25 7.34 9.83
C VAL A 80 3.56 7.97 8.46
N CYS A 81 3.33 7.24 7.38
CA CYS A 81 3.57 7.69 6.02
C CYS A 81 2.47 8.62 5.48
N LYS A 82 1.42 8.92 6.27
CA LYS A 82 0.24 9.68 5.86
C LYS A 82 -0.35 9.20 4.52
N THR A 83 -0.26 7.90 4.27
CA THR A 83 -0.66 7.26 3.01
C THR A 83 -1.70 6.20 3.33
N PRO A 84 -2.91 6.25 2.76
CA PRO A 84 -3.95 5.25 3.00
C PRO A 84 -3.44 3.83 2.73
N LEU A 85 -3.78 2.88 3.60
CA LEU A 85 -3.34 1.48 3.43
C LEU A 85 -3.78 0.89 2.08
N SER A 86 -4.99 1.23 1.61
CA SER A 86 -5.47 0.85 0.28
C SER A 86 -4.54 1.30 -0.85
N LYS A 87 -3.96 2.50 -0.76
CA LYS A 87 -3.00 3.00 -1.76
C LYS A 87 -1.67 2.26 -1.73
N ILE A 88 -1.23 1.82 -0.55
CA ILE A 88 -0.03 0.99 -0.40
C ILE A 88 -0.25 -0.37 -1.05
N LEU A 89 -1.42 -0.99 -0.80
CA LEU A 89 -1.79 -2.28 -1.38
C LEU A 89 -1.98 -2.19 -2.90
N GLU A 90 -2.68 -1.17 -3.39
CA GLU A 90 -2.84 -0.90 -4.83
C GLU A 90 -1.46 -0.80 -5.53
N GLN A 91 -0.49 -0.16 -4.88
CA GLN A 91 0.86 -0.07 -5.42
C GLN A 91 1.57 -1.43 -5.43
N ALA A 92 1.37 -2.27 -4.40
CA ALA A 92 1.93 -3.62 -4.35
C ALA A 92 1.30 -4.54 -5.42
N GLU A 93 -0.01 -4.47 -5.62
CA GLU A 93 -0.75 -5.20 -6.66
C GLU A 93 -0.28 -4.80 -8.06
N LYS A 94 -0.07 -3.49 -8.31
CA LYS A 94 0.51 -3.02 -9.58
C LYS A 94 1.90 -3.60 -9.82
N GLN A 95 2.76 -3.67 -8.80
CA GLN A 95 4.08 -4.31 -8.93
C GLN A 95 3.97 -5.80 -9.23
N ALA A 96 2.96 -6.47 -8.65
CA ALA A 96 2.70 -7.88 -8.93
C ALA A 96 2.17 -8.11 -10.35
N ALA A 97 1.29 -7.25 -10.85
CA ALA A 97 0.78 -7.31 -12.21
C ALA A 97 1.89 -7.11 -13.26
N LEU A 98 2.82 -6.19 -13.01
CA LEU A 98 3.97 -5.95 -13.90
C LEU A 98 4.89 -7.19 -13.97
N ALA A 99 5.21 -7.79 -12.82
CA ALA A 99 6.04 -8.99 -12.75
C ALA A 99 5.38 -10.22 -13.40
N GLY A 100 4.04 -10.29 -13.40
CA GLY A 100 3.28 -11.34 -14.08
C GLY A 100 3.34 -11.24 -15.61
N LYS A 101 3.44 -10.02 -16.16
CA LYS A 101 3.51 -9.78 -17.61
C LYS A 101 4.89 -10.09 -18.21
N GLU A 102 5.96 -9.99 -17.42
CA GLU A 102 7.33 -10.32 -17.85
C GLU A 102 7.56 -11.83 -18.09
N LYS A 103 6.78 -12.71 -17.44
CA LYS A 103 6.90 -14.16 -17.62
C LYS A 103 6.18 -14.72 -18.84
N SER A 104 5.50 -13.86 -19.61
CA SER A 104 4.60 -14.25 -20.71
C SER A 104 5.11 -13.88 -22.10
N GLN A 105 6.38 -13.48 -22.25
CA GLN A 105 7.02 -13.37 -23.56
C GLN A 105 7.73 -14.69 -23.90
N PRO A 106 7.13 -15.59 -24.70
CA PRO A 106 7.91 -16.61 -25.40
C PRO A 106 8.78 -15.92 -26.46
N CYS A 107 10.02 -16.41 -26.58
CA CYS A 107 10.91 -16.10 -27.69
C CYS A 107 10.30 -16.49 -29.04
#